data_AF-N1Q148-F1
#
_entry.id   AF-N1Q148-F1
#
_cell.length_a   1.000
_cell.length_b   1.000
_cell.length_c   1.000
_cell.angle_alpha   90.00
_cell.angle_beta   90.00
_cell.angle_gamma   90.00
#
_symmetry.space_group_name_H-M   'P 1'
#
loop_
_entity.id
_entity.type
_entity.pdbx_description
1 polymer ?
#
loop_
_entity_poly.entity_id
_entity_poly.type
_entity_poly.pdbx_seq_one_letter_code
_entity_poly.pdbx_strand_id
1 'polypeptide(L)'
;MQLNGKPASTSTLHSQQQAHPYTVSSAPAPNATTQIHIHLIRVRNGQTRETAALGDCTVLVVFADPYGHGFPSHESQHILDEAGGTGMMSTYPIAVEFMR
;
A
#
# COMPACT_ATOMS: atom_id res chain seq x y z
N MET A 1 -4.51 50.94 -16.15
CA MET A 1 -5.36 50.04 -15.36
C MET A 1 -4.94 48.61 -15.69
N GLN A 2 -3.96 48.08 -14.96
CA GLN A 2 -3.40 46.74 -15.20
C GLN A 2 -4.32 45.71 -14.55
N LEU A 3 -4.92 44.84 -15.35
CA LEU A 3 -5.60 43.64 -14.86
C LEU A 3 -4.53 42.56 -14.69
N ASN A 4 -4.11 42.35 -13.44
CA ASN A 4 -3.28 41.23 -13.01
C ASN A 4 -4.04 39.92 -13.24
N GLY A 5 -3.92 39.34 -14.43
CA GLY A 5 -4.23 37.95 -14.69
C GLY A 5 -3.20 37.08 -13.99
N LYS A 6 -3.51 36.69 -12.74
CA LYS A 6 -2.81 35.65 -11.99
C LYS A 6 -2.61 34.45 -12.92
N PRO A 7 -1.37 34.04 -13.27
CA PRO A 7 -1.18 32.82 -14.03
C PRO A 7 -1.75 31.67 -13.19
N ALA A 8 -2.62 30.87 -13.83
CA ALA A 8 -3.10 29.62 -13.30
C ALA A 8 -1.92 28.89 -12.66
N SER A 9 -2.10 28.41 -11.44
CA SER A 9 -1.11 27.58 -10.76
C SER A 9 -0.87 26.34 -11.62
N THR A 10 0.11 26.43 -12.51
CA THR A 10 0.83 25.30 -13.06
C THR A 10 1.30 24.54 -11.83
N SER A 11 0.54 23.54 -11.41
CA SER A 11 1.00 22.56 -10.45
C SER A 11 2.21 21.94 -11.12
N THR A 12 3.39 22.42 -10.74
CA THR A 12 4.64 21.78 -11.04
C THR A 12 4.44 20.32 -10.68
N LEU A 13 4.35 19.47 -11.72
CA LEU A 13 4.55 18.04 -11.62
C LEU A 13 6.00 17.88 -11.14
N HIS A 14 6.25 18.15 -9.86
CA HIS A 14 7.37 17.58 -9.19
C HIS A 14 7.15 16.08 -9.35
N SER A 15 8.00 15.46 -10.18
CA SER A 15 8.16 14.03 -10.25
C SER A 15 8.47 13.54 -8.84
N GLN A 16 7.41 13.30 -8.05
CA GLN A 16 7.53 12.76 -6.72
C GLN A 16 7.66 11.25 -6.84
N GLN A 17 8.80 10.81 -7.37
CA GLN A 17 9.24 9.42 -7.20
C GLN A 17 9.74 9.24 -5.76
N GLN A 18 8.82 9.35 -4.80
CA GLN A 18 9.06 8.96 -3.42
C GLN A 18 8.52 7.55 -3.23
N ALA A 19 9.39 6.64 -2.81
CA ALA A 19 8.99 5.29 -2.45
C ALA A 19 8.53 5.29 -0.99
N HIS A 20 7.33 4.77 -0.74
CA HIS A 20 6.79 4.58 0.59
C HIS A 20 6.54 3.09 0.86
N PRO A 21 7.06 2.55 1.97
CA PRO A 21 6.84 1.14 2.29
C PRO A 21 5.40 0.95 2.78
N TYR A 22 4.69 0.01 2.16
CA TYR A 22 3.37 -0.43 2.57
C TYR A 22 3.32 -1.95 2.64
N THR A 23 2.80 -2.47 3.75
CA THR A 23 2.56 -3.91 3.91
C THR A 23 1.44 -4.36 2.97
N VAL A 24 1.67 -5.46 2.27
CA VAL A 24 0.65 -6.14 1.46
C VAL A 24 -0.30 -6.88 2.41
N SER A 25 -1.61 -6.62 2.33
CA SER A 25 -2.62 -7.39 3.08
C SER A 25 -3.13 -8.62 2.36
N SER A 26 -3.03 -8.68 1.04
CA SER A 26 -3.51 -9.85 0.31
C SER A 26 -2.58 -11.04 0.52
N ALA A 27 -3.16 -12.24 0.62
CA ALA A 27 -2.39 -13.48 0.62
C ALA A 27 -1.81 -13.75 -0.80
N PRO A 28 -0.61 -14.33 -0.91
CA PRO A 28 -0.04 -14.70 -2.20
C PRO A 28 -0.87 -15.80 -2.85
N ALA A 29 -1.11 -15.70 -4.16
CA ALA A 29 -1.86 -16.69 -4.93
C ALA A 29 -0.94 -17.35 -5.97
N PRO A 30 -0.06 -18.30 -5.59
CA PRO A 30 1.04 -18.78 -6.44
C PRO A 30 0.59 -19.38 -7.78
N ASN A 31 -0.64 -19.89 -7.86
CA ASN A 31 -1.21 -20.50 -9.07
C ASN A 31 -2.03 -19.52 -9.92
N ALA A 32 -2.14 -18.24 -9.51
CA ALA A 32 -2.91 -17.25 -10.24
C ALA A 32 -2.07 -16.59 -11.34
N THR A 33 -2.64 -16.51 -12.54
CA THR A 33 -2.04 -15.79 -13.68
C THR A 33 -1.93 -14.28 -13.42
N THR A 34 -2.76 -13.74 -12.52
CA THR A 34 -2.75 -12.34 -12.10
C THR A 34 -2.68 -12.26 -10.58
N GLN A 35 -1.71 -11.50 -10.06
CA GLN A 35 -1.60 -11.20 -8.64
C GLN A 35 -2.34 -9.90 -8.34
N ILE A 36 -3.20 -9.93 -7.32
CA ILE A 36 -3.91 -8.75 -6.84
C ILE A 36 -3.32 -8.38 -5.48
N HIS A 37 -2.68 -7.22 -5.41
CA HIS A 37 -2.10 -6.70 -4.18
C HIS A 37 -3.06 -5.69 -3.53
N ILE A 38 -3.50 -5.99 -2.32
CA ILE A 38 -4.37 -5.10 -1.54
C ILE A 38 -3.52 -4.40 -0.47
N HIS A 39 -3.63 -3.08 -0.41
CA HIS A 39 -2.97 -2.23 0.60
C HIS A 39 -3.99 -1.37 1.32
N LEU A 40 -3.84 -1.27 2.64
CA LEU A 40 -4.62 -0.41 3.52
C LEU A 40 -3.69 0.70 4.00
N ILE A 41 -3.89 1.88 3.46
CA ILE A 41 -3.03 3.04 3.72
C ILE A 41 -3.77 3.95 4.68
N ARG A 42 -3.21 4.18 5.87
CA ARG A 42 -3.78 5.15 6.80
C ARG A 42 -3.52 6.56 6.28
N VAL A 43 -4.58 7.33 6.12
CA VAL A 43 -4.47 8.73 5.68
C VAL A 43 -3.70 9.56 6.71
N ARG A 44 -2.68 10.26 6.21
CA ARG A 44 -1.78 11.18 6.91
C ARG A 44 -1.51 12.40 6.05
N ASN A 45 -0.89 13.42 6.63
CA ASN A 45 -0.47 14.60 5.87
C ASN A 45 0.54 14.23 4.77
N GLY A 46 0.62 15.05 3.73
CA GLY A 46 1.46 14.80 2.56
C GLY A 46 0.80 13.83 1.57
N GLN A 47 1.61 12.97 0.95
CA GLN A 47 1.21 12.15 -0.21
C GLN A 47 -0.02 11.28 0.03
N THR A 48 -0.16 10.63 1.19
CA THR A 48 -1.32 9.77 1.46
C THR A 48 -2.66 10.53 1.51
N ARG A 49 -2.64 11.83 1.84
CA ARG A 49 -3.84 12.69 1.76
C ARG A 49 -4.15 13.05 0.31
N GLU A 50 -3.13 13.30 -0.50
CA GLU A 50 -3.29 13.56 -1.93
C GLU A 50 -3.85 12.33 -2.64
N THR A 51 -3.31 11.13 -2.35
CA THR A 51 -3.83 9.85 -2.86
C THR A 51 -5.28 9.63 -2.42
N ALA A 52 -5.61 9.88 -1.15
CA ALA A 52 -6.98 9.74 -0.66
C ALA A 52 -7.95 10.75 -1.32
N ALA A 53 -7.47 11.94 -1.69
CA ALA A 53 -8.28 12.94 -2.38
C ALA A 53 -8.60 12.58 -3.84
N LEU A 54 -7.85 11.66 -4.45
CA LEU A 54 -8.14 11.18 -5.80
C LEU A 54 -9.43 10.32 -5.86
N GLY A 55 -9.81 9.68 -4.75
CA GLY A 55 -11.00 8.82 -4.68
C GLY A 55 -10.90 7.59 -5.56
N ASP A 56 -12.02 7.20 -6.18
CA ASP A 56 -12.12 6.03 -7.05
C ASP A 56 -11.49 6.31 -8.42
N CYS A 57 -10.18 6.13 -8.50
CA CYS A 57 -9.41 6.33 -9.72
C CYS A 57 -8.41 5.20 -9.95
N THR A 58 -8.03 5.00 -11.21
CA THR A 58 -6.93 4.09 -11.56
C THR A 58 -5.66 4.89 -11.75
N VAL A 59 -4.62 4.55 -11.00
CA VAL A 59 -3.30 5.17 -11.09
C VAL A 59 -2.26 4.12 -11.42
N LEU A 60 -1.31 4.47 -12.28
CA LEU A 60 -0.14 3.65 -12.54
C LEU A 60 0.82 3.78 -11.36
N VAL A 61 1.16 2.65 -10.73
CA VAL A 61 2.12 2.57 -9.64
C VAL A 61 3.22 1.57 -9.96
N VAL A 62 4.42 1.84 -9.46
CA VAL A 62 5.56 0.93 -9.56
C VAL A 62 5.77 0.30 -8.18
N PHE A 63 5.75 -1.03 -8.12
CA PHE A 63 6.15 -1.76 -6.93
C PHE A 63 7.65 -2.04 -7.00
N ALA A 64 8.37 -1.60 -5.96
CA ALA A 64 9.67 -2.17 -5.68
C ALA A 64 9.50 -3.55 -5.05
N ASP A 65 10.51 -4.40 -5.19
CA ASP A 65 10.54 -5.78 -4.68
C ASP A 65 10.01 -5.91 -3.24
N PRO A 66 9.47 -7.08 -2.85
CA PRO A 66 8.95 -7.29 -1.51
C PRO A 66 10.01 -7.01 -0.44
N TYR A 67 9.67 -6.09 0.46
CA TYR A 67 10.47 -5.80 1.65
C TYR A 67 10.01 -6.68 2.81
N GLY A 68 10.93 -7.41 3.42
CA GLY A 68 10.64 -8.28 4.56
C GLY A 68 11.37 -9.62 4.44
N HIS A 69 11.22 -10.45 5.47
CA HIS A 69 11.68 -11.83 5.44
C HIS A 69 10.50 -12.74 5.06
N GLY A 70 10.81 -13.87 4.42
CA GLY A 70 9.80 -14.89 4.14
C GLY A 70 9.09 -15.31 5.42
N PHE A 71 7.83 -15.77 5.28
CA PHE A 71 7.08 -16.30 6.41
C PHE A 71 7.90 -17.36 7.13
N PRO A 72 7.90 -17.39 8.48
CA PRO A 72 8.56 -18.45 9.20
C PRO A 72 7.94 -19.79 8.79
N SER A 73 8.69 -20.58 8.03
CA SER A 73 8.32 -21.93 7.60
C SER A 73 8.48 -22.89 8.76
N HIS A 74 7.48 -22.97 9.64
CA HIS A 74 7.57 -23.85 10.79
C HIS A 74 6.26 -24.59 10.93
N GLU A 75 6.37 -25.88 11.21
CA GLU A 75 5.34 -26.82 11.66
C GLU A 75 4.72 -26.35 13.00
N SER A 76 4.35 -25.08 13.08
CA SER A 76 3.81 -24.43 14.26
C SER A 76 2.39 -24.91 14.43
N GLN A 77 2.17 -25.85 15.34
CA GLN A 77 0.83 -26.38 15.62
C GLN A 77 -0.10 -25.33 16.24
N HIS A 78 0.48 -24.27 16.82
CA HIS A 78 -0.24 -23.18 17.47
C HIS A 78 0.41 -21.84 17.14
N ILE A 79 -0.41 -20.86 16.72
CA ILE A 79 0.01 -19.49 16.41
C ILE A 79 -0.80 -18.54 17.29
N LEU A 80 -0.11 -17.64 18.00
CA LEU A 80 -0.70 -16.46 18.62
C LEU A 80 -0.20 -15.24 17.85
N ASP A 81 -1.13 -14.50 17.25
CA ASP A 81 -0.85 -13.26 16.53
C ASP A 81 -1.62 -12.12 17.20
N GLU A 82 -0.90 -11.05 17.55
CA GLU A 82 -1.44 -9.85 18.17
C GLU A 82 -1.18 -8.64 17.28
N ALA A 83 -2.26 -8.00 16.82
CA ALA A 83 -2.17 -6.84 15.95
C ALA A 83 -3.11 -5.70 16.37
N GLY A 84 -2.66 -4.47 16.13
CA GLY A 84 -3.42 -3.25 16.43
C GLY A 84 -3.39 -2.23 15.29
N GLY A 85 -4.53 -1.61 15.00
CA GLY A 85 -4.64 -0.61 13.92
C GLY A 85 -4.28 -1.17 12.55
N THR A 86 -3.40 -0.48 11.81
CA THR A 86 -2.90 -0.97 10.52
C THR A 86 -1.86 -2.09 10.63
N GLY A 87 -1.45 -2.48 11.84
CA GLY A 87 -0.58 -3.64 12.06
C GLY A 87 -1.24 -4.97 11.65
N MET A 88 -2.58 -5.02 11.57
CA MET A 88 -3.32 -6.21 11.11
C MET A 88 -3.01 -6.60 9.65
N MET A 89 -2.40 -5.70 8.89
CA MET A 89 -2.05 -5.90 7.49
C MET A 89 -1.01 -7.00 7.27
N SER A 90 -0.10 -7.21 8.22
CA SER A 90 0.83 -8.35 8.16
C SER A 90 0.20 -9.64 8.69
N THR A 91 -0.69 -9.54 9.67
CA THR A 91 -1.35 -10.67 10.34
C THR A 91 -2.32 -11.40 9.41
N TYR A 92 -3.12 -10.66 8.64
CA TYR A 92 -4.12 -11.28 7.76
C TYR A 92 -3.52 -12.29 6.75
N PRO A 93 -2.49 -11.96 5.94
CA PRO A 93 -1.93 -12.92 5.00
C PRO A 93 -1.25 -14.11 5.72
N ILE A 94 -0.72 -13.92 6.94
CA ILE A 94 -0.18 -15.02 7.77
C ILE A 94 -1.30 -15.98 8.17
N ALA A 95 -2.40 -15.44 8.70
CA ALA A 95 -3.54 -16.23 9.13
C ALA A 95 -4.17 -16.99 7.96
N VAL A 96 -4.32 -16.34 6.80
CA VAL A 96 -4.85 -16.99 5.58
C VAL A 96 -3.93 -18.12 5.11
N GLU A 97 -2.61 -17.92 5.09
CA GLU A 97 -1.68 -18.98 4.69
C GLU A 97 -1.70 -20.17 5.68
N PHE A 98 -1.85 -19.91 6.97
CA PHE A 98 -1.97 -20.98 7.97
C PHE A 98 -3.26 -21.80 7.86
N MET A 99 -4.35 -21.18 7.39
CA MET A 99 -5.62 -21.88 7.16
C MET A 99 -5.67 -22.66 5.85
N ARG A 100 -4.64 -22.55 5.00
CA ARG A 100 -4.61 -23.12 3.65
C ARG A 100 -4.04 -24.53 3.63
#